data_AF-A0A543K5N0-F1
#
_entry.id   AF-A0A543K5N0-F1
#
_cell.length_a   1.000
_cell.length_b   1.000
_cell.length_c   1.000
_cell.angle_alpha   90.00
_cell.angle_beta   90.00
_cell.angle_gamma   90.00
#
_symmetry.space_group_name_H-M   'P 1'
#
loop_
_entity.id
_entity.type
_entity.pdbx_description
1 polymer ?
#
loop_
_entity_poly.entity_id
_entity_poly.type
_entity_poly.pdbx_seq_one_letter_code
_entity_poly.pdbx_strand_id
1 'polypeptide(L)'
;MSNTFPFGNELSQAESWLGHMNAKSTNWYVFYDGGLSVICGYHSFIFLGLESLTIAVVRFYGCGVSVGLPVGKLFGAAGANARAARRVEHGHGIISNAYDVASTIEMEQAQRSAGEGMALYQRMQSGYPNFMQALQPFSLSDLAGMSGAVAGAHIELGAAAGSYIIEGGVSPVYFRKSIVNTGDGLVNAGLGMLSGVWSVERWYNLYLELGASAQASCAIKDQIPGYAQPYRQIADVHPIIAQLPPAGCSISETEFNPASLLPQ
;
A
#
# COMPACT_ATOMS: atom_id res chain seq x y z
N MET A 1 -13.90 -11.46 -17.57
CA MET A 1 -13.95 -10.16 -16.86
C MET A 1 -13.12 -9.16 -17.66
N SER A 2 -13.52 -7.89 -17.72
CA SER A 2 -12.77 -6.86 -18.46
C SER A 2 -11.46 -6.54 -17.72
N ASN A 3 -10.36 -6.38 -18.48
CA ASN A 3 -9.05 -5.98 -17.96
C ASN A 3 -8.82 -4.46 -18.03
N THR A 4 -9.80 -3.71 -18.54
CA THR A 4 -9.75 -2.25 -18.63
C THR A 4 -10.76 -1.64 -17.68
N PHE A 5 -10.40 -0.52 -17.05
CA PHE A 5 -11.31 0.29 -16.24
C PHE A 5 -12.60 0.58 -17.05
N PRO A 6 -13.81 0.44 -16.47
CA PRO A 6 -14.15 0.19 -15.06
C PRO A 6 -14.25 -1.29 -14.64
N PHE A 7 -13.54 -2.20 -15.32
CA PHE A 7 -13.43 -3.63 -15.02
C PHE A 7 -14.76 -4.40 -15.06
N GLY A 8 -15.71 -3.92 -15.86
CA GLY A 8 -17.05 -4.48 -15.99
C GLY A 8 -18.07 -3.87 -15.04
N ASN A 9 -17.71 -2.85 -14.26
CA ASN A 9 -18.65 -2.08 -13.44
C ASN A 9 -19.33 -0.96 -14.22
N GLU A 10 -20.51 -0.56 -13.77
CA GLU A 10 -21.23 0.59 -14.34
C GLU A 10 -20.84 1.89 -13.60
N LEU A 11 -20.42 2.92 -14.35
CA LEU A 11 -20.04 4.21 -13.76
C LEU A 11 -21.23 4.98 -13.19
N SER A 12 -22.43 4.80 -13.76
CA SER A 12 -23.69 5.35 -13.23
C SER A 12 -24.08 4.73 -11.89
N GLN A 13 -23.49 3.59 -11.52
CA GLN A 13 -23.70 2.90 -10.25
C GLN A 13 -22.41 2.90 -9.42
N ALA A 14 -21.63 3.98 -9.46
CA ALA A 14 -20.36 4.12 -8.74
C ALA A 14 -20.43 3.65 -7.27
N GLU A 15 -21.49 3.99 -6.54
CA GLU A 15 -21.71 3.60 -5.14
C GLU A 15 -21.80 2.08 -4.91
N SER A 16 -22.17 1.31 -5.92
CA SER A 16 -22.34 -0.15 -5.78
C SER A 16 -21.00 -0.90 -5.75
N TRP A 17 -19.91 -0.25 -6.16
CA TRP A 17 -18.61 -0.91 -6.28
C TRP A 17 -17.42 -0.05 -5.84
N LEU A 18 -17.44 1.28 -5.94
CA LEU A 18 -16.30 2.10 -5.50
C LEU A 18 -16.11 2.03 -3.99
N GLY A 19 -14.86 1.87 -3.60
CA GLY A 19 -14.48 1.62 -2.23
C GLY A 19 -15.17 0.37 -1.70
N HIS A 20 -15.28 -0.72 -2.45
CA HIS A 20 -15.64 -2.02 -1.89
C HIS A 20 -14.44 -2.96 -1.97
N MET A 21 -14.36 -3.94 -1.08
CA MET A 21 -13.20 -4.84 -1.02
C MET A 21 -12.98 -5.64 -2.33
N ASN A 22 -14.01 -5.83 -3.14
CA ASN A 22 -13.98 -6.52 -4.45
C ASN A 22 -13.74 -5.56 -5.64
N ALA A 23 -13.65 -4.25 -5.39
CA ALA A 23 -13.35 -3.25 -6.40
C ALA A 23 -11.91 -3.40 -6.89
N LYS A 24 -11.73 -3.50 -8.20
CA LYS A 24 -10.43 -3.75 -8.80
C LYS A 24 -9.68 -2.45 -9.06
N SER A 25 -8.35 -2.52 -8.93
CA SER A 25 -7.42 -1.50 -9.38
C SER A 25 -6.26 -2.16 -10.12
N THR A 26 -5.79 -1.49 -11.17
CA THR A 26 -4.50 -1.76 -11.81
C THR A 26 -3.41 -0.92 -11.14
N ASN A 27 -3.70 0.31 -10.78
CA ASN A 27 -2.75 1.26 -10.23
C ASN A 27 -2.94 1.37 -8.70
N TRP A 28 -1.84 1.19 -7.98
CA TRP A 28 -1.82 1.14 -6.53
C TRP A 28 -0.73 2.05 -5.99
N TYR A 29 -0.99 2.71 -4.88
CA TYR A 29 0.06 3.14 -3.97
C TYR A 29 0.29 2.07 -2.91
N VAL A 30 1.56 1.78 -2.67
CA VAL A 30 2.00 0.83 -1.65
C VAL A 30 3.02 1.50 -0.75
N PHE A 31 2.79 1.40 0.54
CA PHE A 31 3.70 1.90 1.57
C PHE A 31 4.04 0.77 2.55
N TYR A 32 5.32 0.60 2.85
CA TYR A 32 5.77 -0.36 3.86
C TYR A 32 5.52 0.22 5.25
N ASP A 33 4.72 -0.46 6.06
CA ASP A 33 4.25 0.04 7.35
C ASP A 33 4.76 -0.82 8.51
N GLY A 34 5.95 -1.41 8.36
CA GLY A 34 6.65 -2.17 9.39
C GLY A 34 6.40 -3.68 9.31
N GLY A 35 7.11 -4.44 10.15
CA GLY A 35 6.98 -5.90 10.18
C GLY A 35 7.97 -6.55 11.12
N LEU A 36 7.67 -7.78 11.52
CA LEU A 36 8.52 -8.60 12.38
C LEU A 36 8.82 -9.91 11.66
N SER A 37 10.09 -10.21 11.42
CA SER A 37 10.50 -11.49 10.83
C SER A 37 11.87 -11.93 11.36
N VAL A 38 11.89 -13.10 12.01
CA VAL A 38 13.13 -13.78 12.43
C VAL A 38 13.39 -15.02 11.57
N ILE A 39 12.33 -15.80 11.27
CA ILE A 39 12.30 -17.00 10.40
C ILE A 39 10.94 -17.10 9.70
N CYS A 40 9.88 -17.00 10.49
CA CYS A 40 8.52 -16.73 10.04
C CYS A 40 8.08 -15.42 10.67
N GLY A 41 7.25 -14.68 9.95
CA GLY A 41 6.91 -13.33 10.36
C GLY A 41 5.78 -12.76 9.54
N TYR A 42 5.51 -11.48 9.79
CA TYR A 42 4.61 -10.70 8.96
C TYR A 42 5.21 -9.36 8.59
N HIS A 43 4.87 -8.90 7.40
CA HIS A 43 5.15 -7.55 6.93
C HIS A 43 3.84 -6.85 6.67
N SER A 44 3.68 -5.67 7.26
CA SER A 44 2.53 -4.80 7.08
C SER A 44 2.80 -3.79 5.98
N PHE A 45 1.81 -3.58 5.14
CA PHE A 45 1.81 -2.62 4.06
C PHE A 45 0.49 -1.87 4.06
N ILE A 46 0.50 -0.62 3.64
CA ILE A 46 -0.74 0.09 3.29
C ILE A 46 -0.87 0.04 1.78
N PHE A 47 -2.00 -0.47 1.29
CA PHE A 47 -2.36 -0.49 -0.13
C PHE A 47 -3.51 0.49 -0.37
N LEU A 48 -3.37 1.35 -1.38
CA LEU A 48 -4.40 2.26 -1.85
C LEU A 48 -4.62 2.04 -3.35
N GLY A 49 -5.84 1.64 -3.74
CA GLY A 49 -6.22 1.49 -5.14
C GLY A 49 -6.70 2.80 -5.74
N LEU A 50 -6.11 3.22 -6.86
CA LEU A 50 -6.36 4.51 -7.50
C LEU A 50 -7.56 4.50 -8.44
N GLU A 51 -8.04 3.31 -8.82
CA GLU A 51 -9.29 3.10 -9.55
C GLU A 51 -10.41 2.56 -8.65
N SER A 52 -10.08 1.98 -7.50
CA SER A 52 -11.07 1.44 -6.57
C SER A 52 -11.40 2.38 -5.40
N LEU A 53 -10.56 3.37 -5.09
CA LEU A 53 -10.66 4.18 -3.85
C LEU A 53 -10.74 3.35 -2.57
N THR A 54 -10.15 2.15 -2.59
CA THR A 54 -10.00 1.31 -1.40
C THR A 54 -8.64 1.55 -0.78
N ILE A 55 -8.59 1.78 0.54
CA ILE A 55 -7.33 1.78 1.30
C ILE A 55 -7.38 0.70 2.37
N ALA A 56 -6.28 -0.03 2.56
CA ALA A 56 -6.23 -1.11 3.52
C ALA A 56 -4.84 -1.31 4.13
N VAL A 57 -4.84 -1.82 5.37
CA VAL A 57 -3.67 -2.46 5.98
C VAL A 57 -3.66 -3.91 5.51
N VAL A 58 -2.60 -4.27 4.79
CA VAL A 58 -2.37 -5.58 4.21
C VAL A 58 -1.15 -6.19 4.87
N ARG A 59 -1.27 -7.43 5.34
CA ARG A 59 -0.16 -8.19 5.90
C ARG A 59 0.28 -9.30 4.96
N PHE A 60 1.57 -9.46 4.80
CA PHE A 60 2.15 -10.65 4.21
C PHE A 60 2.66 -11.54 5.32
N TYR A 61 2.05 -12.71 5.49
CA TYR A 61 2.51 -13.74 6.42
C TYR A 61 3.39 -14.73 5.68
N GLY A 62 4.66 -14.82 6.04
CA GLY A 62 5.61 -15.65 5.32
C GLY A 62 6.66 -16.28 6.21
N CYS A 63 7.24 -17.34 5.68
CA CYS A 63 8.42 -17.99 6.24
C CYS A 63 9.52 -17.98 5.19
N GLY A 64 10.76 -17.89 5.65
CA GLY A 64 11.88 -17.93 4.74
C GLY A 64 13.22 -17.83 5.42
N VAL A 65 14.25 -17.76 4.59
CA VAL A 65 15.63 -17.73 5.05
C VAL A 65 16.03 -16.27 5.19
N SER A 66 16.33 -15.85 6.41
CA SER A 66 17.02 -14.60 6.70
C SER A 66 18.46 -14.72 6.20
N VAL A 67 18.67 -14.54 4.91
CA VAL A 67 20.01 -14.48 4.33
C VAL A 67 20.56 -13.12 4.70
N GLY A 68 21.14 -13.02 5.89
CA GLY A 68 22.05 -11.92 6.20
C GLY A 68 23.11 -11.92 5.10
N LEU A 69 23.01 -10.99 4.16
CA LEU A 69 24.06 -10.78 3.17
C LEU A 69 25.36 -10.66 3.97
N PRO A 70 26.39 -11.46 3.66
CA PRO A 70 27.54 -11.59 4.53
C PRO A 70 28.24 -10.24 4.56
N VAL A 71 28.00 -9.50 5.63
CA VAL A 71 28.63 -8.22 5.96
C VAL A 71 30.15 -8.34 5.78
N GLY A 72 30.71 -9.52 6.09
CA GLY A 72 32.13 -9.85 5.86
C GLY A 72 32.64 -9.71 4.41
N LYS A 73 31.81 -9.85 3.36
CA LYS A 73 32.24 -9.64 1.97
C LYS A 73 32.29 -8.16 1.58
N LEU A 74 31.42 -7.32 2.12
CA LEU A 74 31.45 -5.87 1.92
C LEU A 74 32.57 -5.21 2.73
N PHE A 75 32.79 -5.63 3.98
CA PHE A 75 33.86 -5.10 4.83
C PHE A 75 35.25 -5.64 4.49
N GLY A 76 35.34 -6.86 3.92
CA GLY A 76 36.58 -7.38 3.34
C GLY A 76 37.03 -6.61 2.10
N ALA A 77 36.11 -6.05 1.33
CA ALA A 77 36.42 -5.15 0.21
C ALA A 77 36.90 -3.76 0.68
N ALA A 78 36.55 -3.35 1.90
CA ALA A 78 36.93 -2.07 2.52
C ALA A 78 38.11 -2.17 3.51
N GLY A 79 38.80 -3.31 3.58
CA GLY A 79 40.02 -3.49 4.39
C GLY A 79 39.82 -3.62 5.90
N ALA A 80 38.59 -3.86 6.38
CA ALA A 80 38.30 -3.99 7.81
C ALA A 80 38.51 -5.43 8.33
N ASN A 81 39.17 -5.56 9.48
CA ASN A 81 39.56 -6.84 10.07
C ASN A 81 38.37 -7.75 10.45
N ALA A 82 38.44 -9.04 10.10
CA ALA A 82 37.39 -10.04 10.33
C ALA A 82 36.93 -10.21 11.81
N ARG A 83 37.75 -9.78 12.79
CA ARG A 83 37.38 -9.78 14.22
C ARG A 83 36.47 -8.61 14.61
N ALA A 84 36.55 -7.48 13.91
CA ALA A 84 35.65 -6.34 14.10
C ALA A 84 34.27 -6.64 13.50
N ALA A 85 34.23 -7.25 12.31
CA ALA A 85 32.99 -7.71 11.68
C ALA A 85 32.20 -8.68 12.57
N ARG A 86 32.86 -9.67 13.19
CA ARG A 86 32.20 -10.62 14.12
C ARG A 86 31.63 -9.96 15.38
N ARG A 87 32.26 -8.91 15.93
CA ARG A 87 31.72 -8.20 17.11
C ARG A 87 30.53 -7.30 16.75
N VAL A 88 30.57 -6.69 15.57
CA VAL A 88 29.46 -5.88 15.03
C VAL A 88 28.26 -6.77 14.71
N GLU A 89 28.48 -7.95 14.13
CA GLU A 89 27.46 -8.96 13.83
C GLU A 89 26.80 -9.53 15.11
N HIS A 90 27.61 -9.84 16.14
CA HIS A 90 27.11 -10.37 17.41
C HIS A 90 26.47 -9.30 18.32
N GLY A 91 26.83 -8.02 18.16
CA GLY A 91 26.20 -6.89 18.83
C GLY A 91 24.90 -6.43 18.14
N HIS A 92 24.86 -6.44 16.81
CA HIS A 92 23.64 -6.11 16.05
C HIS A 92 22.53 -7.11 16.31
N GLY A 93 22.82 -8.43 16.29
CA GLY A 93 21.77 -9.45 16.41
C GLY A 93 20.99 -9.47 17.73
N ILE A 94 21.46 -8.81 18.79
CA ILE A 94 20.73 -8.72 20.07
C ILE A 94 20.07 -7.35 20.22
N ILE A 95 20.73 -6.28 19.75
CA ILE A 95 20.25 -4.91 19.88
C ILE A 95 19.18 -4.60 18.83
N SER A 96 19.34 -5.02 17.57
CA SER A 96 18.32 -4.84 16.51
C SER A 96 17.01 -5.49 16.91
N ASN A 97 17.05 -6.76 17.31
CA ASN A 97 15.86 -7.52 17.69
C ASN A 97 15.02 -6.86 18.79
N ALA A 98 15.65 -6.18 19.75
CA ALA A 98 14.93 -5.48 20.81
C ALA A 98 14.28 -4.17 20.32
N TYR A 99 15.00 -3.39 19.50
CA TYR A 99 14.46 -2.17 18.89
C TYR A 99 13.36 -2.47 17.86
N ASP A 100 13.54 -3.52 17.06
CA ASP A 100 12.58 -3.96 16.03
C ASP A 100 11.26 -4.42 16.66
N VAL A 101 11.29 -5.08 17.83
CA VAL A 101 10.08 -5.49 18.54
C VAL A 101 9.33 -4.30 19.14
N ALA A 102 10.04 -3.35 19.78
CA ALA A 102 9.40 -2.18 20.40
C ALA A 102 8.76 -1.26 19.35
N SER A 103 9.47 -0.95 18.25
CA SER A 103 8.94 -0.13 17.16
C SER A 103 7.77 -0.81 16.45
N THR A 104 7.84 -2.13 16.24
CA THR A 104 6.73 -2.90 15.65
C THR A 104 5.47 -2.79 16.51
N ILE A 105 5.59 -2.90 17.84
CA ILE A 105 4.45 -2.77 18.75
C ILE A 105 3.83 -1.36 18.66
N GLU A 106 4.65 -0.31 18.64
CA GLU A 106 4.18 1.07 18.47
C GLU A 106 3.46 1.26 17.13
N MET A 107 4.02 0.73 16.04
CA MET A 107 3.43 0.80 14.71
C MET A 107 2.11 0.03 14.63
N GLU A 108 2.03 -1.17 15.22
CA GLU A 108 0.79 -1.94 15.33
C GLU A 108 -0.27 -1.19 16.12
N GLN A 109 0.11 -0.57 17.23
CA GLN A 109 -0.82 0.20 18.04
C GLN A 109 -1.34 1.41 17.26
N ALA A 110 -0.47 2.10 16.53
CA ALA A 110 -0.83 3.21 15.64
C ALA A 110 -1.72 2.75 14.46
N GLN A 111 -1.51 1.54 13.92
CA GLN A 111 -2.39 0.94 12.90
C GLN A 111 -3.77 0.63 13.48
N ARG A 112 -3.81 0.06 14.70
CA ARG A 112 -5.07 -0.25 15.39
C ARG A 112 -5.87 1.00 15.73
N SER A 113 -5.20 2.09 16.08
CA SER A 113 -5.82 3.38 16.41
C SER A 113 -6.29 4.18 15.21
N ALA A 114 -5.84 3.88 13.99
CA ALA A 114 -6.41 4.48 12.79
C ALA A 114 -7.85 3.97 12.64
N GLY A 115 -8.83 4.82 12.98
CA GLY A 115 -10.26 4.52 12.92
C GLY A 115 -10.93 4.85 11.58
N GLU A 116 -10.21 5.52 10.67
CA GLU A 116 -10.71 6.05 9.40
C GLU A 116 -9.68 5.84 8.28
N GLY A 117 -10.14 5.69 7.04
CA GLY A 117 -9.30 5.52 5.87
C GLY A 117 -8.43 6.74 5.56
N MET A 118 -8.93 7.95 5.77
CA MET A 118 -8.15 9.17 5.56
C MET A 118 -6.94 9.29 6.50
N ALA A 119 -7.03 8.76 7.73
CA ALA A 119 -5.88 8.68 8.63
C ALA A 119 -4.79 7.74 8.08
N LEU A 120 -5.18 6.60 7.48
CA LEU A 120 -4.23 5.73 6.78
C LEU A 120 -3.62 6.39 5.55
N TYR A 121 -4.40 7.16 4.79
CA TYR A 121 -3.89 7.90 3.64
C TYR A 121 -2.84 8.94 4.05
N GLN A 122 -3.11 9.73 5.10
CA GLN A 122 -2.14 10.71 5.61
C GLN A 122 -0.85 10.05 6.10
N ARG A 123 -0.97 8.91 6.81
CA ARG A 123 0.20 8.11 7.22
C ARG A 123 1.01 7.63 6.02
N MET A 124 0.35 7.06 5.02
CA MET A 124 0.98 6.65 3.77
C MET A 124 1.72 7.81 3.11
N GLN A 125 1.10 8.98 2.98
CA GLN A 125 1.70 10.17 2.37
C GLN A 125 2.94 10.66 3.12
N SER A 126 2.93 10.60 4.45
CA SER A 126 4.08 10.99 5.28
C SER A 126 5.32 10.11 5.06
N GLY A 127 5.13 8.87 4.61
CA GLY A 127 6.19 7.89 4.39
C GLY A 127 6.61 7.72 2.93
N TYR A 128 6.22 8.63 2.02
CA TYR A 128 6.45 8.59 0.57
C TYR A 128 6.00 7.25 -0.07
N PRO A 129 4.72 7.13 -0.47
CA PRO A 129 4.21 5.91 -1.07
C PRO A 129 4.89 5.60 -2.40
N ASN A 130 5.02 4.31 -2.69
CA ASN A 130 5.57 3.82 -3.95
C ASN A 130 4.41 3.53 -4.91
N PHE A 131 4.44 4.14 -6.09
CA PHE A 131 3.51 3.82 -7.17
C PHE A 131 3.80 2.44 -7.76
N MET A 132 2.77 1.60 -7.85
CA MET A 132 2.81 0.27 -8.44
C MET A 132 1.70 0.13 -9.47
N GLN A 133 2.08 -0.24 -10.69
CA GLN A 133 1.14 -0.74 -11.69
C GLN A 133 1.15 -2.27 -11.66
N ALA A 134 -0.02 -2.88 -11.47
CA ALA A 134 -0.22 -4.31 -11.47
C ALA A 134 -0.14 -4.87 -12.90
N LEU A 135 0.31 -6.12 -13.02
CA LEU A 135 0.30 -6.89 -14.27
C LEU A 135 -1.12 -7.32 -14.64
N GLN A 136 -1.97 -7.55 -13.63
CA GLN A 136 -3.39 -7.84 -13.79
C GLN A 136 -4.19 -7.03 -12.76
N PRO A 137 -5.35 -6.47 -13.13
CA PRO A 137 -6.21 -5.79 -12.16
C PRO A 137 -6.66 -6.77 -11.08
N PHE A 138 -6.48 -6.38 -9.82
CA PHE A 138 -6.92 -7.17 -8.66
C PHE A 138 -7.69 -6.28 -7.69
N SER A 139 -8.42 -6.91 -6.79
CA SER A 139 -9.09 -6.26 -5.66
C SER A 139 -8.44 -6.66 -4.35
N LEU A 140 -8.78 -6.00 -3.25
CA LEU A 140 -8.33 -6.43 -1.92
C LEU A 140 -8.88 -7.82 -1.56
N SER A 141 -10.04 -8.20 -2.09
CA SER A 141 -10.59 -9.56 -1.95
C SER A 141 -9.75 -10.59 -2.67
N ASP A 142 -9.23 -10.26 -3.86
CA ASP A 142 -8.30 -11.14 -4.58
C ASP A 142 -6.95 -11.25 -3.85
N LEU A 143 -6.51 -10.16 -3.19
CA LEU A 143 -5.27 -10.10 -2.42
C LEU A 143 -5.35 -10.93 -1.13
N ALA A 144 -6.52 -10.97 -0.49
CA ALA A 144 -6.74 -11.79 0.71
C ALA A 144 -6.62 -13.29 0.36
N GLY A 145 -5.62 -13.96 0.92
CA GLY A 145 -5.30 -15.35 0.61
C GLY A 145 -4.39 -15.54 -0.60
N MET A 146 -3.96 -14.45 -1.26
CA MET A 146 -3.05 -14.54 -2.40
C MET A 146 -1.68 -15.03 -1.94
N SER A 147 -1.15 -16.09 -2.53
CA SER A 147 0.23 -16.50 -2.31
C SER A 147 1.20 -15.45 -2.86
N GLY A 148 2.35 -15.26 -2.23
CA GLY A 148 3.33 -14.29 -2.70
C GLY A 148 4.71 -14.47 -2.10
N ALA A 149 5.56 -13.49 -2.36
CA ALA A 149 6.90 -13.42 -1.81
C ALA A 149 7.27 -11.99 -1.44
N VAL A 150 8.11 -11.85 -0.41
CA VAL A 150 8.75 -10.60 -0.03
C VAL A 150 10.24 -10.86 0.12
N ALA A 151 11.07 -10.11 -0.61
CA ALA A 151 12.51 -10.21 -0.54
C ALA A 151 13.11 -8.84 -0.23
N GLY A 152 13.86 -8.74 0.87
CA GLY A 152 14.55 -7.50 1.25
C GLY A 152 16.00 -7.49 0.80
N ALA A 153 16.53 -6.30 0.52
CA ALA A 153 17.97 -6.08 0.51
C ALA A 153 18.26 -4.76 1.23
N HIS A 154 19.22 -4.79 2.15
CA HIS A 154 19.72 -3.58 2.78
C HIS A 154 20.50 -2.79 1.74
N ILE A 155 20.06 -1.56 1.47
CA ILE A 155 20.77 -0.63 0.60
C ILE A 155 20.96 0.64 1.44
N GLU A 156 22.16 0.82 1.97
CA GLU A 156 22.62 2.11 2.49
C GLU A 156 22.91 3.03 1.29
N LEU A 157 21.86 3.62 0.70
CA LEU A 157 21.99 4.70 -0.27
C LEU A 157 21.03 5.84 0.09
N GLY A 158 21.57 6.87 0.75
CA GLY A 158 20.86 8.14 1.01
C GLY A 158 19.78 8.05 2.09
N ALA A 159 18.64 8.72 1.87
CA ALA A 159 17.51 8.87 2.79
C ALA A 159 16.56 7.64 2.85
N ALA A 160 16.93 6.52 2.24
CA ALA A 160 16.16 5.28 2.26
C ALA A 160 16.79 4.26 3.24
N ALA A 161 15.97 3.69 4.11
CA ALA A 161 16.40 2.71 5.12
C ALA A 161 16.45 1.26 4.56
N GLY A 162 15.80 0.98 3.42
CA GLY A 162 15.83 -0.33 2.76
C GLY A 162 14.95 -0.41 1.52
N SER A 163 15.10 -1.49 0.75
CA SER A 163 14.27 -1.80 -0.43
C SER A 163 13.75 -3.24 -0.37
N TYR A 164 12.47 -3.39 -0.70
CA TYR A 164 11.75 -4.67 -0.72
C TYR A 164 11.20 -4.98 -2.09
N ILE A 165 11.46 -6.16 -2.61
CA ILE A 165 10.72 -6.72 -3.74
C ILE A 165 9.51 -7.46 -3.16
N ILE A 166 8.31 -7.01 -3.51
CA ILE A 166 7.04 -7.66 -3.19
C ILE A 166 6.47 -8.34 -4.44
N GLU A 167 5.85 -9.50 -4.25
CA GLU A 167 5.19 -10.27 -5.31
C GLU A 167 3.87 -10.86 -4.80
N GLY A 168 2.85 -10.82 -5.66
CA GLY A 168 1.54 -11.45 -5.42
C GLY A 168 1.12 -12.30 -6.61
N GLY A 169 0.72 -13.54 -6.34
CA GLY A 169 0.31 -14.54 -7.31
C GLY A 169 1.47 -15.39 -7.83
N VAL A 170 1.30 -16.71 -7.87
CA VAL A 170 2.30 -17.65 -8.44
C VAL A 170 2.00 -17.93 -9.92
N SER A 171 0.71 -18.06 -10.27
CA SER A 171 0.25 -18.16 -11.65
C SER A 171 -1.26 -17.88 -11.74
N PRO A 172 -1.69 -16.73 -12.30
CA PRO A 172 -0.86 -15.65 -12.80
C PRO A 172 -0.17 -14.87 -11.66
N VAL A 173 0.93 -14.19 -11.99
CA VAL A 173 1.52 -13.14 -11.15
C VAL A 173 0.70 -11.86 -11.35
N TYR A 174 0.15 -11.32 -10.28
CA TYR A 174 -0.65 -10.08 -10.31
C TYR A 174 0.21 -8.83 -10.22
N PHE A 175 1.26 -8.86 -9.40
CA PHE A 175 2.20 -7.75 -9.29
C PHE A 175 3.57 -8.24 -8.85
N ARG A 176 4.60 -7.48 -9.26
CA ARG A 176 5.96 -7.58 -8.75
C ARG A 176 6.58 -6.19 -8.74
N LYS A 177 7.00 -5.71 -7.57
CA LYS A 177 7.47 -4.32 -7.44
C LYS A 177 8.54 -4.18 -6.38
N SER A 178 9.52 -3.30 -6.65
CA SER A 178 10.42 -2.80 -5.61
C SER A 178 9.78 -1.61 -4.89
N ILE A 179 9.69 -1.70 -3.57
CA ILE A 179 9.14 -0.71 -2.65
C ILE A 179 10.28 -0.22 -1.76
N VAL A 180 10.49 1.09 -1.73
CA VAL A 180 11.49 1.71 -0.86
C VAL A 180 10.85 2.06 0.48
N ASN A 181 11.58 1.84 1.57
CA ASN A 181 11.23 2.37 2.89
C ASN A 181 11.99 3.67 3.12
N THR A 182 11.27 4.80 3.13
CA THR A 182 11.80 6.14 3.43
C THR A 182 11.20 6.62 4.74
N GLY A 183 11.88 6.37 5.85
CA GLY A 183 11.52 6.86 7.18
C GLY A 183 12.42 6.28 8.27
N ASP A 184 12.36 6.87 9.47
CA ASP A 184 13.00 6.38 10.71
C ASP A 184 12.42 5.03 11.20
N GLY A 185 11.52 4.43 10.41
CA GLY A 185 10.94 3.11 10.62
C GLY A 185 12.00 2.03 10.48
N LEU A 186 12.77 1.89 11.57
CA LEU A 186 13.65 0.79 11.94
C LEU A 186 13.30 -0.49 11.18
N VAL A 187 14.11 -0.81 10.18
CA VAL A 187 14.34 -2.20 9.79
C VAL A 187 15.83 -2.41 9.80
N ASN A 188 16.36 -2.64 10.99
CA ASN A 188 17.69 -3.19 11.09
C ASN A 188 17.62 -4.68 10.75
N ALA A 189 18.52 -5.09 9.86
CA ALA A 189 18.98 -6.46 9.69
C ALA A 189 17.99 -7.54 9.19
N GLY A 190 18.21 -7.95 7.94
CA GLY A 190 18.23 -9.40 7.65
C GLY A 190 17.04 -10.00 6.92
N LEU A 191 16.21 -9.22 6.22
CA LEU A 191 15.22 -9.83 5.33
C LEU A 191 15.94 -10.48 4.16
N GLY A 192 16.02 -11.81 4.19
CA GLY A 192 16.31 -12.58 2.99
C GLY A 192 15.05 -12.72 2.15
N MET A 193 14.72 -13.95 1.74
CA MET A 193 13.56 -14.23 0.90
C MET A 193 12.49 -14.94 1.73
N LEU A 194 11.30 -14.35 1.81
CA LEU A 194 10.11 -14.92 2.43
C LEU A 194 9.10 -15.34 1.35
N SER A 195 8.48 -16.51 1.54
CA SER A 195 7.34 -16.98 0.75
C SER A 195 6.16 -17.22 1.68
N GLY A 196 4.95 -16.92 1.22
CA GLY A 196 3.83 -16.78 2.13
C GLY A 196 2.53 -16.37 1.47
N VAL A 197 1.64 -15.78 2.27
CA VAL A 197 0.27 -15.44 1.90
C VAL A 197 -0.05 -14.01 2.34
N TRP A 198 -0.69 -13.26 1.45
CA TRP A 198 -1.24 -11.94 1.71
C TRP A 198 -2.57 -12.04 2.46
N SER A 199 -2.80 -11.12 3.39
CA SER A 199 -4.00 -10.99 4.21
C SER A 199 -4.41 -9.53 4.24
N VAL A 200 -5.71 -9.25 4.28
CA VAL A 200 -6.23 -7.90 4.46
C VAL A 200 -6.79 -7.80 5.87
N GLU A 201 -6.11 -7.03 6.72
CA GLU A 201 -6.46 -6.92 8.14
C GLU A 201 -7.62 -5.94 8.36
N ARG A 202 -7.52 -4.79 7.69
CA ARG A 202 -8.52 -3.73 7.78
C ARG A 202 -8.58 -2.97 6.47
N TRP A 203 -9.79 -2.61 6.09
CA TRP A 203 -10.09 -1.97 4.82
C TRP A 203 -11.08 -0.82 5.05
N TYR A 204 -10.94 0.25 4.26
CA TYR A 204 -11.76 1.46 4.32
C TYR A 204 -12.20 1.93 2.93
N ASN A 205 -13.37 2.56 2.89
CA ASN A 205 -13.99 3.11 1.69
C ASN A 205 -13.71 4.62 1.60
N LEU A 206 -12.65 5.01 0.88
CA LEU A 206 -12.35 6.43 0.69
C LEU A 206 -13.39 7.14 -0.20
N TYR A 207 -14.11 6.41 -1.05
CA TYR A 207 -15.16 6.99 -1.87
C TYR A 207 -16.31 7.56 -1.00
N LEU A 208 -16.72 6.82 0.03
CA LEU A 208 -17.72 7.28 1.00
C LEU A 208 -17.14 8.30 1.98
N GLU A 209 -15.94 8.09 2.52
CA GLU A 209 -15.35 9.03 3.49
C GLU A 209 -15.13 10.42 2.87
N LEU A 210 -14.50 10.49 1.70
CA LEU A 210 -14.28 11.74 0.98
C LEU A 210 -15.61 12.31 0.45
N GLY A 211 -16.52 11.47 -0.02
CA GLY A 211 -17.84 11.88 -0.49
C GLY A 211 -18.67 12.53 0.63
N ALA A 212 -18.73 11.92 1.80
CA ALA A 212 -19.48 12.41 2.95
C ALA A 212 -18.98 13.80 3.40
N SER A 213 -17.66 14.03 3.37
CA SER A 213 -17.08 15.35 3.69
C SER A 213 -17.55 16.48 2.77
N ALA A 214 -18.02 16.15 1.57
CA ALA A 214 -18.44 17.10 0.55
C ALA A 214 -19.94 17.00 0.19
N GLN A 215 -20.70 16.14 0.88
CA GLN A 215 -22.11 15.87 0.57
C GLN A 215 -23.00 17.10 0.82
N ALA A 216 -22.65 17.93 1.81
CA ALA A 216 -23.37 19.17 2.11
C ALA A 216 -23.38 20.14 0.91
N SER A 217 -22.36 20.10 0.05
CA SER A 217 -22.28 20.93 -1.16
C SER A 217 -23.32 20.54 -2.21
N CYS A 218 -23.88 19.33 -2.17
CA CYS A 218 -24.92 18.89 -3.10
C CYS A 218 -26.32 19.41 -2.76
N ALA A 219 -26.57 19.79 -1.51
CA ALA A 219 -27.88 20.29 -1.06
C ALA A 219 -28.12 21.77 -1.40
N ILE A 220 -27.09 22.49 -1.85
CA ILE A 220 -27.17 23.91 -2.19
C ILE A 220 -27.64 24.05 -3.64
N LYS A 221 -28.98 23.97 -3.81
CA LYS A 221 -29.69 24.40 -5.02
C LYS A 221 -29.22 25.83 -5.35
N ASP A 222 -28.75 26.07 -6.57
CA ASP A 222 -28.27 27.36 -7.11
C ASP A 222 -26.75 27.61 -7.04
N GLN A 223 -25.95 26.76 -6.39
CA GLN A 223 -24.52 26.67 -6.69
C GLN A 223 -24.29 25.50 -7.63
N ILE A 224 -23.92 25.81 -8.88
CA ILE A 224 -23.50 24.82 -9.88
C ILE A 224 -22.52 23.84 -9.18
N PRO A 225 -22.76 22.51 -9.17
CA PRO A 225 -21.94 21.53 -8.44
C PRO A 225 -20.49 21.37 -8.93
N GLY A 226 -19.94 22.36 -9.64
CA GLY A 226 -18.63 22.33 -10.29
C GLY A 226 -17.41 22.34 -9.36
N TYR A 227 -17.57 22.23 -8.03
CA TYR A 227 -16.46 22.46 -7.09
C TYR A 227 -16.19 21.35 -6.07
N ALA A 228 -17.16 20.52 -5.72
CA ALA A 228 -16.90 19.42 -4.80
C ALA A 228 -16.38 18.20 -5.58
N GLN A 229 -15.09 18.21 -5.91
CA GLN A 229 -14.37 17.04 -6.46
C GLN A 229 -13.50 16.43 -5.36
N PRO A 230 -14.10 15.83 -4.32
CA PRO A 230 -13.38 15.46 -3.11
C PRO A 230 -12.31 14.40 -3.39
N TYR A 231 -12.49 13.60 -4.44
CA TYR A 231 -11.55 12.55 -4.84
C TYR A 231 -10.23 13.08 -5.42
N ARG A 232 -10.18 14.34 -5.88
CA ARG A 232 -8.92 14.97 -6.33
C ARG A 232 -7.90 15.17 -5.22
N GLN A 233 -8.32 15.01 -3.96
CA GLN A 233 -7.42 14.99 -2.81
C GLN A 233 -6.49 13.76 -2.83
N ILE A 234 -6.87 12.69 -3.55
CA ILE A 234 -6.03 11.52 -3.76
C ILE A 234 -5.14 11.76 -4.99
N ALA A 235 -3.83 11.81 -4.77
CA ALA A 235 -2.85 11.94 -5.84
C ALA A 235 -2.96 10.77 -6.83
N ASP A 236 -2.78 11.05 -8.13
CA ASP A 236 -2.81 10.07 -9.22
C ASP A 236 -4.10 9.22 -9.34
N VAL A 237 -5.19 9.64 -8.67
CA VAL A 237 -6.49 8.98 -8.80
C VAL A 237 -6.94 8.95 -10.26
N HIS A 238 -7.65 7.89 -10.66
CA HIS A 238 -8.10 7.73 -12.04
C HIS A 238 -8.89 8.97 -12.52
N PRO A 239 -8.62 9.52 -13.72
CA PRO A 239 -9.22 10.78 -14.17
C PRO A 239 -10.76 10.81 -14.17
N ILE A 240 -11.39 9.65 -14.42
CA ILE A 240 -12.85 9.51 -14.33
C ILE A 240 -13.33 9.66 -12.88
N ILE A 241 -12.63 9.03 -11.93
CA ILE A 241 -12.97 9.08 -10.50
C ILE A 241 -12.73 10.47 -9.94
N ALA A 242 -11.67 11.15 -10.38
CA ALA A 242 -11.38 12.54 -10.03
C ALA A 242 -12.52 13.52 -10.37
N GLN A 243 -13.44 13.10 -11.25
CA GLN A 243 -14.56 13.92 -11.73
C GLN A 243 -15.91 13.43 -11.22
N LEU A 244 -15.97 12.31 -10.49
CA LEU A 244 -17.21 11.81 -9.93
C LEU A 244 -17.78 12.81 -8.91
N PRO A 245 -19.11 12.97 -8.87
CA PRO A 245 -19.75 13.73 -7.81
C PRO A 245 -19.53 13.04 -6.45
N PRO A 246 -19.63 13.80 -5.34
CA PRO A 246 -19.57 13.21 -4.01
C PRO A 246 -20.58 12.08 -3.85
N ALA A 247 -20.21 11.04 -3.10
CA ALA A 247 -21.11 9.95 -2.77
C ALA A 247 -22.41 10.47 -2.12
N GLY A 248 -23.54 9.90 -2.52
CA GLY A 248 -24.88 10.35 -2.12
C GLY A 248 -25.45 11.46 -2.99
N CYS A 249 -24.74 11.95 -4.00
CA CYS A 249 -25.22 12.95 -4.94
C CYS A 249 -25.54 12.31 -6.30
N SER A 250 -26.69 12.63 -6.88
CA SER A 250 -27.09 12.01 -8.14
C SER A 250 -26.25 12.53 -9.31
N ILE A 251 -25.68 11.61 -10.10
CA ILE A 251 -24.99 11.92 -11.36
C ILE A 251 -25.88 12.74 -12.32
N SER A 252 -27.19 12.48 -12.32
CA SER A 252 -28.15 13.19 -13.18
C SER A 252 -28.38 14.65 -12.75
N GLU A 253 -28.06 14.98 -11.50
CA GLU A 253 -28.24 16.32 -10.92
C GLU A 253 -26.96 17.17 -11.02
N THR A 254 -25.81 16.55 -11.35
CA THR A 254 -24.50 17.19 -11.34
C THR A 254 -23.92 17.48 -12.74
N GLU A 255 -24.73 17.38 -13.80
CA GLU A 255 -24.30 17.49 -15.22
C GLU A 255 -23.12 16.57 -15.60
N PHE A 256 -22.81 15.56 -14.76
CA PHE A 256 -21.70 14.64 -14.99
C PHE A 256 -22.08 13.72 -16.15
N ASN A 257 -21.36 13.85 -17.27
CA ASN A 257 -21.53 12.98 -18.42
C ASN A 257 -20.44 11.89 -18.41
N PRO A 258 -20.72 10.66 -17.94
CA PRO A 258 -19.74 9.59 -17.95
C PRO A 258 -19.25 9.23 -19.36
N ALA A 259 -20.06 9.50 -20.40
CA ALA A 259 -19.72 9.20 -21.79
C ALA A 259 -18.70 10.18 -22.40
N SER A 260 -18.46 11.35 -21.79
CA SER A 260 -17.41 12.28 -22.27
C SER A 260 -16.01 11.89 -21.80
N LEU A 261 -15.89 10.89 -20.91
CA LEU A 261 -14.63 10.53 -20.25
C LEU A 261 -14.10 9.13 -20.59
N LEU A 262 -14.90 8.32 -21.28
CA LEU A 262 -14.43 7.04 -21.82
C LEU A 262 -13.66 7.31 -23.13
N PRO A 263 -12.46 6.73 -23.34
CA PRO A 263 -11.78 6.84 -24.63
C PRO A 263 -12.67 6.23 -25.72
N GLN A 264 -12.87 6.99 -26.81
CA GLN A 264 -13.54 6.52 -28.03
C GLN A 264 -12.69 5.49 -28.77
#